data_AF-A0A8C2GZD0-F1
#
_entry.id   AF-A0A8C2GZD0-F1
#
_cell.length_a   1.000
_cell.length_b   1.000
_cell.length_c   1.000
_cell.angle_alpha   90.00
_cell.angle_beta   90.00
_cell.angle_gamma   90.00
#
_symmetry.space_group_name_H-M   'P 1'
#
loop_
_entity.id
_entity.type
_entity.pdbx_description
1 polymer ?
#
loop_
_entity_poly.entity_id
_entity_poly.type
_entity_poly.pdbx_seq_one_letter_code
_entity_poly.pdbx_strand_id
1 'polypeptide(L)'
;MDVWFCSAVPVFTWRLLFLSSIFQGYWSSMLDCPLTCSCSPIEIYCNKSDSGNFFPLLALQDPASNGSNNNDIEELFRNITSIHIENWTGLQILKDVDMELYTGLQRLTIINCSLRTIQARAFAQNPHLRYMRLEGVVFDCGCEIRWIQLWQLRGEAGLHTQHLYCKNGASKIRLRSMSIAQCDLPDISVAHSNLTVLEGGNVMLSCNGSGSPVPEVDWTVNGLHSINTHQSNVYWPNIHSINLTLVNVSRDDNGFVLTCISENVVGMTNVSLQLAVLFPPVILKLDEPVRRHHTCIEFTVRGFPHPTLRWFHKGREILQSEYIHMEMEYYQDYLEGCLTFQNPTHYDNGNYTLVASNSLGSVTKTVYGYFLEPPFIEDDAPTPEDEAKSPEEDSFGMSIAVGLAGFGCVFLIVIFVLINKYSRRNKFGIKGPVAVISGEEDSASPLHHVNHGIVTPCSLDAGPDAVVIGMSRIPVIENPQYFRHGHNCNKPTTCDPRL
;
A
#
# COMPACT_ATOMS: atom_id res chain seq x y z
N MET A 1 -53.45 -56.43 32.97
CA MET A 1 -54.39 -55.54 33.70
C MET A 1 -53.99 -54.10 33.42
N ASP A 2 -53.82 -53.69 32.16
CA ASP A 2 -54.82 -53.44 31.11
C ASP A 2 -55.61 -52.15 31.37
N VAL A 3 -54.89 -51.06 31.11
CA VAL A 3 -55.43 -49.77 30.71
C VAL A 3 -55.68 -49.85 29.20
N TRP A 4 -56.81 -49.34 28.69
CA TRP A 4 -57.00 -48.69 27.38
C TRP A 4 -58.52 -48.54 27.10
N PHE A 5 -58.97 -47.32 26.78
CA PHE A 5 -60.02 -47.07 25.78
C PHE A 5 -59.95 -45.63 25.23
N CYS A 6 -59.83 -45.57 23.90
CA CYS A 6 -60.14 -44.57 22.86
C CYS A 6 -60.66 -43.16 23.25
N SER A 7 -60.31 -42.08 22.52
CA SER A 7 -60.72 -41.87 21.11
C SER A 7 -59.92 -40.78 20.33
N ALA A 8 -59.56 -41.11 19.07
CA ALA A 8 -59.43 -40.36 17.78
C ALA A 8 -58.76 -38.93 17.71
N VAL A 9 -57.59 -38.66 17.04
CA VAL A 9 -57.14 -38.67 15.59
C VAL A 9 -57.43 -37.33 14.85
N PRO A 10 -56.66 -36.78 13.84
CA PRO A 10 -55.57 -37.32 12.97
C PRO A 10 -54.24 -36.48 12.82
N VAL A 11 -53.06 -37.10 12.62
CA VAL A 11 -52.26 -37.38 11.38
C VAL A 11 -51.44 -36.19 10.79
N PHE A 12 -50.10 -36.25 10.92
CA PHE A 12 -49.08 -36.19 9.82
C PHE A 12 -47.68 -35.83 10.36
N THR A 13 -46.86 -36.81 10.77
CA THR A 13 -45.39 -36.63 10.89
C THR A 13 -44.65 -37.95 10.69
N TRP A 14 -44.68 -38.46 9.45
CA TRP A 14 -43.64 -39.35 8.94
C TRP A 14 -42.80 -38.57 7.93
N ARG A 15 -41.74 -37.89 8.39
CA ARG A 15 -40.69 -37.31 7.53
C ARG A 15 -39.43 -36.87 8.29
N LEU A 16 -39.08 -37.58 9.36
CA LEU A 16 -37.88 -37.29 10.17
C LEU A 16 -36.66 -38.17 9.84
N LEU A 17 -36.70 -38.96 8.76
CA LEU A 17 -35.56 -39.79 8.31
C LEU A 17 -35.29 -39.66 6.81
N PHE A 18 -35.39 -38.44 6.25
CA PHE A 18 -34.99 -38.15 4.88
C PHE A 18 -34.28 -36.78 4.71
N LEU A 19 -33.67 -36.28 5.79
CA LEU A 19 -32.92 -35.01 5.77
C LEU A 19 -31.49 -35.14 6.36
N SER A 20 -30.97 -36.35 6.52
CA SER A 20 -29.55 -36.57 6.85
C SER A 20 -28.68 -36.93 5.63
N SER A 21 -29.27 -36.96 4.43
CA SER A 21 -28.57 -37.22 3.16
C SER A 21 -28.57 -36.03 2.19
N ILE A 22 -29.05 -34.86 2.65
CA ILE A 22 -29.03 -33.60 1.86
C ILE A 22 -28.13 -32.54 2.53
N PHE A 23 -27.70 -32.75 3.79
CA PHE A 23 -26.86 -31.82 4.55
C PHE A 23 -25.37 -32.20 4.61
N GLN A 24 -24.86 -32.92 3.59
CA GLN A 24 -23.42 -33.04 3.33
C GLN A 24 -22.96 -32.22 2.11
N GLY A 25 -23.84 -31.44 1.50
CA GLY A 25 -23.54 -30.65 0.28
C GLY A 25 -23.71 -29.14 0.40
N TYR A 26 -23.80 -28.58 1.62
CA TYR A 26 -24.18 -27.17 1.80
C TYR A 26 -23.15 -26.33 2.57
N TRP A 27 -21.86 -26.61 2.37
CA TRP A 27 -20.75 -25.77 2.87
C TRP A 27 -19.77 -25.38 1.74
N SER A 28 -20.30 -25.15 0.54
CA SER A 28 -19.52 -24.68 -0.62
C SER A 28 -20.40 -23.79 -1.50
N SER A 29 -20.70 -22.58 -1.06
CA SER A 29 -21.42 -21.63 -1.91
C SER A 29 -20.99 -20.19 -1.62
N MET A 30 -19.79 -19.87 -2.09
CA MET A 30 -19.39 -18.49 -2.39
C MET A 30 -18.70 -18.38 -3.76
N LEU A 31 -18.60 -19.49 -4.51
CA LEU A 31 -17.99 -19.53 -5.84
C LEU A 31 -18.96 -20.17 -6.84
N ASP A 32 -19.31 -19.45 -7.89
CA ASP A 32 -19.78 -20.08 -9.12
C ASP A 32 -18.56 -20.64 -9.85
N CYS A 33 -18.24 -21.88 -9.53
CA CYS A 33 -17.22 -22.65 -10.24
C CYS A 33 -17.68 -22.90 -11.68
N PRO A 34 -16.79 -22.83 -12.69
CA PRO A 34 -17.15 -23.17 -14.06
C PRO A 34 -17.80 -24.57 -14.13
N LEU A 35 -18.83 -24.73 -14.97
CA LEU A 35 -19.62 -25.97 -15.06
C LEU A 35 -18.80 -27.23 -15.39
N THR A 36 -17.65 -27.02 -16.04
CA THR A 36 -16.68 -28.05 -16.44
C THR A 36 -15.64 -28.37 -15.35
N CYS A 37 -15.70 -27.67 -14.21
CA CYS A 37 -14.73 -27.75 -13.13
C CYS A 37 -15.37 -28.07 -11.77
N SER A 38 -14.54 -28.54 -10.85
CA SER A 38 -14.79 -28.62 -9.41
C SER A 38 -13.78 -27.72 -8.71
N CYS A 39 -14.27 -26.80 -7.89
CA CYS A 39 -13.45 -25.79 -7.22
C CYS A 39 -13.47 -26.03 -5.70
N SER A 40 -12.31 -25.86 -5.09
CA SER A 40 -12.12 -25.82 -3.63
C SER A 40 -11.40 -24.52 -3.26
N PRO A 41 -11.25 -24.20 -1.97
CA PRO A 41 -10.55 -22.98 -1.54
C PRO A 41 -9.08 -22.89 -1.97
N ILE A 42 -8.46 -23.99 -2.39
CA ILE A 42 -7.04 -24.06 -2.75
C ILE A 42 -6.76 -24.66 -4.12
N GLU A 43 -7.77 -25.25 -4.77
CA GLU A 43 -7.61 -26.02 -6.00
C GLU A 43 -8.79 -25.84 -6.95
N ILE A 44 -8.47 -25.63 -8.23
CA ILE A 44 -9.42 -25.69 -9.35
C ILE A 44 -9.11 -26.93 -10.17
N TYR A 45 -10.07 -27.82 -10.32
CA TYR A 45 -9.90 -29.09 -11.02
C TYR A 45 -10.95 -29.26 -12.13
N CYS A 46 -10.52 -29.16 -13.38
CA CYS A 46 -11.36 -29.22 -14.58
C CYS A 46 -11.07 -30.50 -15.38
N ASN A 47 -11.94 -31.52 -15.23
CA ASN A 47 -11.79 -32.81 -15.88
C ASN A 47 -12.84 -33.11 -16.95
N LYS A 48 -13.86 -32.26 -17.08
CA LYS A 48 -14.86 -32.40 -18.14
C LYS A 48 -14.33 -31.72 -19.40
N SER A 49 -14.50 -32.41 -20.53
CA SER A 49 -14.12 -31.88 -21.83
C SER A 49 -14.83 -30.56 -22.10
N ASP A 50 -14.07 -29.56 -22.53
CA ASP A 50 -14.58 -28.23 -22.87
C ASP A 50 -14.08 -27.82 -24.26
N SER A 51 -14.96 -27.19 -25.02
CA SER A 51 -14.65 -26.53 -26.29
C SER A 51 -14.52 -25.02 -26.15
N GLY A 52 -14.69 -24.49 -24.94
CA GLY A 52 -14.48 -23.09 -24.60
C GLY A 52 -13.02 -22.66 -24.77
N ASN A 53 -12.84 -21.37 -25.08
CA ASN A 53 -11.52 -20.76 -25.30
C ASN A 53 -11.05 -19.93 -24.10
N PHE A 54 -11.84 -19.88 -23.02
CA PHE A 54 -11.56 -19.07 -21.84
C PHE A 54 -10.89 -19.93 -20.79
N PHE A 55 -9.87 -19.39 -20.12
CA PHE A 55 -9.28 -20.01 -18.95
C PHE A 55 -10.31 -20.04 -17.79
N PRO A 56 -10.30 -21.03 -16.88
CA PRO A 56 -11.24 -21.06 -15.77
C PRO A 56 -11.17 -19.76 -14.96
N LEU A 57 -12.28 -19.03 -14.86
CA LEU A 57 -12.43 -17.88 -13.96
C LEU A 57 -13.50 -18.22 -12.93
N LEU A 58 -13.24 -17.93 -11.66
CA LEU A 58 -14.24 -18.07 -10.60
C LEU A 58 -15.26 -16.93 -10.74
N ALA A 59 -16.54 -17.25 -10.95
CA ALA A 59 -17.59 -16.23 -10.98
C ALA A 59 -18.13 -15.95 -9.56
N LEU A 60 -18.47 -14.68 -9.31
CA LEU A 60 -19.04 -14.20 -8.05
C LEU A 60 -20.56 -14.09 -8.16
N GLN A 61 -21.25 -14.45 -7.08
CA GLN A 61 -22.66 -14.14 -6.91
C GLN A 61 -22.79 -12.81 -6.15
N ASP A 62 -23.48 -11.83 -6.72
CA ASP A 62 -23.83 -10.58 -6.03
C ASP A 62 -24.60 -10.92 -4.74
N PRO A 63 -24.09 -10.60 -3.54
CA PRO A 63 -24.90 -10.62 -2.34
C PRO A 63 -25.80 -9.39 -2.40
N ALA A 64 -27.11 -9.61 -2.50
CA ALA A 64 -28.08 -8.58 -2.21
C ALA A 64 -27.75 -7.95 -0.85
N SER A 65 -27.37 -6.66 -0.88
CA SER A 65 -27.22 -5.75 0.26
C SER A 65 -26.48 -6.30 1.50
N ASN A 66 -25.17 -6.12 1.53
CA ASN A 66 -24.44 -5.54 2.67
C ASN A 66 -22.97 -5.38 2.26
N GLY A 67 -22.41 -4.19 2.44
CA GLY A 67 -21.04 -3.88 2.03
C GLY A 67 -20.02 -4.81 2.70
N SER A 68 -19.41 -5.70 1.92
CA SER A 68 -18.21 -6.46 2.26
C SER A 68 -17.25 -6.38 1.07
N ASN A 69 -16.30 -5.48 1.26
CA ASN A 69 -14.90 -5.41 0.82
C ASN A 69 -14.44 -6.16 -0.45
N ASN A 70 -13.91 -5.40 -1.43
CA ASN A 70 -13.05 -5.91 -2.51
C ASN A 70 -11.89 -6.80 -2.02
N ASN A 71 -11.43 -6.62 -0.79
CA ASN A 71 -10.32 -7.37 -0.20
C ASN A 71 -10.60 -8.88 -0.08
N ASP A 72 -11.87 -9.29 0.06
CA ASP A 72 -12.24 -10.71 0.23
C ASP A 72 -12.09 -11.50 -1.10
N ILE A 73 -12.17 -10.83 -2.26
CA ILE A 73 -12.07 -11.44 -3.58
C ILE A 73 -10.60 -11.69 -3.97
N GLU A 74 -9.73 -10.69 -3.78
CA GLU A 74 -8.30 -10.84 -4.05
C GLU A 74 -7.69 -11.93 -3.15
N GLU A 75 -8.13 -12.02 -1.90
CA GLU A 75 -7.72 -13.07 -0.98
C GLU A 75 -8.13 -14.47 -1.44
N LEU A 76 -9.30 -14.60 -2.08
CA LEU A 76 -9.79 -15.88 -2.61
C LEU A 76 -8.91 -16.42 -3.75
N PHE A 77 -8.61 -15.59 -4.76
CA PHE A 77 -7.75 -16.02 -5.88
C PHE A 77 -6.31 -16.27 -5.43
N ARG A 78 -5.82 -15.51 -4.44
CA ARG A 78 -4.51 -15.71 -3.82
C ARG A 78 -4.39 -17.04 -3.08
N ASN A 79 -5.50 -17.58 -2.54
CA ASN A 79 -5.50 -18.87 -1.84
C ASN A 79 -5.44 -20.09 -2.76
N ILE A 80 -5.75 -19.93 -4.06
CA ILE A 80 -5.64 -21.01 -5.03
C ILE A 80 -4.17 -21.31 -5.30
N THR A 81 -3.75 -22.52 -4.95
CA THR A 81 -2.36 -23.01 -5.10
C THR A 81 -2.21 -24.04 -6.21
N SER A 82 -3.30 -24.68 -6.66
CA SER A 82 -3.30 -25.73 -7.67
C SER A 82 -4.38 -25.48 -8.73
N ILE A 83 -4.01 -25.54 -10.02
CA ILE A 83 -4.95 -25.54 -11.14
C ILE A 83 -4.67 -26.76 -12.01
N HIS A 84 -5.72 -27.53 -12.29
CA HIS A 84 -5.68 -28.73 -13.12
C HIS A 84 -6.73 -28.62 -14.24
N ILE A 85 -6.30 -28.79 -15.49
CA ILE A 85 -7.13 -28.71 -16.69
C ILE A 85 -6.85 -29.91 -17.58
N GLU A 86 -7.90 -30.62 -17.98
CA GLU A 86 -7.81 -31.82 -18.82
C GLU A 86 -8.81 -31.76 -19.99
N ASN A 87 -8.36 -32.16 -21.19
CA ASN A 87 -9.20 -32.33 -22.38
C ASN A 87 -9.93 -31.05 -22.85
N TRP A 88 -9.34 -29.88 -22.64
CA TRP A 88 -9.86 -28.60 -23.12
C TRP A 88 -9.32 -28.30 -24.51
N THR A 89 -10.20 -28.40 -25.52
CA THR A 89 -9.81 -28.32 -26.93
C THR A 89 -9.84 -26.90 -27.48
N GLY A 90 -10.59 -25.99 -26.85
CA GLY A 90 -10.65 -24.57 -27.21
C GLY A 90 -9.51 -23.73 -26.62
N LEU A 91 -8.87 -24.20 -25.55
CA LEU A 91 -7.73 -23.53 -24.92
C LEU A 91 -6.47 -23.64 -25.79
N GLN A 92 -6.25 -22.64 -26.66
CA GLN A 92 -5.11 -22.60 -27.58
C GLN A 92 -3.96 -21.72 -27.08
N ILE A 93 -4.26 -20.67 -26.32
CA ILE A 93 -3.27 -19.71 -25.82
C ILE A 93 -3.56 -19.51 -24.34
N LEU A 94 -2.52 -19.59 -23.52
CA LEU A 94 -2.58 -19.15 -22.14
C LEU A 94 -1.95 -17.76 -22.05
N LYS A 95 -2.74 -16.77 -21.62
CA LYS A 95 -2.34 -15.36 -21.58
C LYS A 95 -1.86 -14.94 -20.19
N ASP A 96 -1.18 -13.80 -20.16
CA ASP A 96 -0.84 -13.06 -18.95
C ASP A 96 -2.04 -12.74 -18.06
N VAL A 97 -3.08 -12.15 -18.64
CA VAL A 97 -4.32 -11.80 -17.94
C VAL A 97 -5.04 -12.99 -17.32
N ASP A 98 -4.85 -14.20 -17.86
CA ASP A 98 -5.49 -15.41 -17.34
C ASP A 98 -4.89 -15.85 -15.99
N MET A 99 -3.65 -15.45 -15.70
CA MET A 99 -2.88 -15.91 -14.53
C MET A 99 -2.62 -14.81 -13.49
N GLU A 100 -2.85 -13.55 -13.85
CA GLU A 100 -2.59 -12.36 -13.02
C GLU A 100 -3.25 -12.42 -11.64
N LEU A 101 -4.48 -12.95 -11.57
CA LEU A 101 -5.24 -13.06 -10.32
C LEU A 101 -4.73 -14.17 -9.39
N TYR A 102 -4.11 -15.23 -9.92
CA TYR A 102 -3.74 -16.43 -9.18
C TYR A 102 -2.38 -16.33 -8.49
N THR A 103 -2.10 -15.22 -7.80
CA THR A 103 -0.77 -14.89 -7.27
C THR A 103 -0.15 -15.94 -6.32
N GLY A 104 -0.97 -16.78 -5.69
CA GLY A 104 -0.53 -17.89 -4.84
C GLY A 104 -0.26 -19.23 -5.54
N LEU A 105 -0.40 -19.30 -6.87
CA LEU A 105 -0.30 -20.54 -7.64
C LEU A 105 1.08 -21.21 -7.48
N GLN A 106 1.08 -22.50 -7.13
CA GLN A 106 2.28 -23.32 -6.96
C GLN A 106 2.35 -24.47 -7.97
N ARG A 107 1.19 -24.96 -8.43
CA ARG A 107 1.06 -26.10 -9.33
C ARG A 107 0.10 -25.79 -10.46
N LEU A 108 0.57 -25.93 -11.69
CA LEU A 108 -0.27 -25.90 -12.90
C LEU A 108 -0.18 -27.24 -13.62
N THR A 109 -1.32 -27.82 -13.96
CA THR A 109 -1.40 -29.06 -14.73
C THR A 109 -2.34 -28.86 -15.91
N ILE A 110 -1.82 -29.05 -17.12
CA ILE A 110 -2.58 -28.98 -18.38
C ILE A 110 -2.31 -30.28 -19.14
N ILE A 111 -3.35 -31.07 -19.36
CA ILE A 111 -3.26 -32.42 -19.95
C ILE A 111 -4.18 -32.53 -21.16
N ASN A 112 -3.66 -33.07 -22.26
CA ASN A 112 -4.42 -33.36 -23.49
C ASN A 112 -5.24 -32.18 -24.02
N CYS A 113 -4.75 -30.96 -23.81
CA CYS A 113 -5.37 -29.73 -24.31
C CYS A 113 -4.76 -29.30 -25.66
N SER A 114 -5.49 -28.52 -26.45
CA SER A 114 -5.02 -27.98 -27.74
C SER A 114 -4.12 -26.75 -27.59
N LEU A 115 -3.40 -26.63 -26.46
CA LEU A 115 -2.58 -25.47 -26.13
C LEU A 115 -1.39 -25.38 -27.09
N ARG A 116 -1.25 -24.23 -27.76
CA ARG A 116 -0.23 -23.97 -28.79
C ARG A 116 0.89 -23.06 -28.31
N THR A 117 0.59 -22.15 -27.40
CA THR A 117 1.56 -21.22 -26.81
C THR A 117 1.14 -20.79 -25.41
N ILE A 118 2.12 -20.35 -24.62
CA ILE A 118 1.93 -19.73 -23.32
C ILE A 118 2.76 -18.45 -23.34
N GLN A 119 2.14 -17.31 -23.07
CA GLN A 119 2.83 -16.02 -23.07
C GLN A 119 3.89 -15.99 -21.97
N ALA A 120 5.06 -15.39 -22.24
CA ALA A 120 6.18 -15.36 -21.31
C ALA A 120 5.82 -14.68 -19.96
N ARG A 121 4.94 -13.67 -19.99
CA ARG A 121 4.45 -12.94 -18.81
C ARG A 121 3.35 -13.67 -18.03
N ALA A 122 2.88 -14.83 -18.50
CA ALA A 122 1.84 -15.62 -17.83
C ALA A 122 2.16 -15.94 -16.38
N PHE A 123 3.43 -16.02 -15.99
CA PHE A 123 3.81 -16.36 -14.62
C PHE A 123 4.55 -15.24 -13.88
N ALA A 124 4.49 -14.00 -14.39
CA ALA A 124 5.16 -12.85 -13.79
C ALA A 124 4.66 -12.58 -12.36
N GLN A 125 3.36 -12.79 -12.10
CA GLN A 125 2.73 -12.61 -10.79
C GLN A 125 2.71 -13.90 -9.94
N ASN A 126 3.35 -14.99 -10.39
CA ASN A 126 3.34 -16.28 -9.70
C ASN A 126 4.77 -16.71 -9.31
N PRO A 127 5.49 -15.96 -8.46
CA PRO A 127 6.88 -16.26 -8.09
C PRO A 127 7.03 -17.58 -7.33
N HIS A 128 5.93 -18.17 -6.87
CA HIS A 128 5.89 -19.42 -6.12
C HIS A 128 5.58 -20.66 -6.96
N LEU A 129 5.48 -20.53 -8.29
CA LEU A 129 5.21 -21.65 -9.18
C LEU A 129 6.38 -22.67 -9.15
N ARG A 130 6.12 -23.86 -8.60
CA ARG A 130 7.14 -24.92 -8.43
C ARG A 130 6.99 -26.06 -9.42
N TYR A 131 5.78 -26.30 -9.92
CA TYR A 131 5.50 -27.45 -10.77
C TYR A 131 4.52 -27.09 -11.88
N MET A 132 4.93 -27.30 -13.12
CA MET A 132 4.09 -27.19 -14.29
C MET A 132 4.11 -28.51 -15.04
N ARG A 133 2.96 -29.17 -15.19
CA ARG A 133 2.81 -30.41 -15.99
C ARG A 133 2.07 -30.11 -17.27
N LEU A 134 2.70 -30.37 -18.41
CA LEU A 134 2.20 -30.11 -19.76
C LEU A 134 2.22 -31.42 -20.56
N GLU A 135 1.26 -32.29 -20.27
CA GLU A 135 1.19 -33.63 -20.85
C GLU A 135 0.26 -33.66 -22.08
N GLY A 136 0.66 -34.32 -23.16
CA GLY A 136 -0.12 -34.36 -24.40
C GLY A 136 -0.18 -33.04 -25.18
N VAL A 137 0.34 -31.95 -24.63
CA VAL A 137 0.42 -30.63 -25.27
C VAL A 137 1.50 -30.64 -26.37
N VAL A 138 1.17 -30.05 -27.53
CA VAL A 138 2.11 -29.86 -28.64
C VAL A 138 2.07 -28.40 -29.06
N PHE A 139 3.12 -27.67 -28.72
CA PHE A 139 3.23 -26.23 -29.01
C PHE A 139 3.51 -25.97 -30.50
N ASP A 140 3.27 -24.74 -30.95
CA ASP A 140 3.77 -24.27 -32.25
C ASP A 140 5.23 -23.79 -32.07
N CYS A 141 6.19 -24.39 -32.80
CA CYS A 141 7.61 -24.05 -32.63
C CYS A 141 7.83 -22.58 -33.02
N GLY A 142 8.42 -21.79 -32.12
CA GLY A 142 8.66 -20.38 -32.34
C GLY A 142 9.34 -19.73 -31.15
N CYS A 143 9.60 -18.43 -31.28
CA CYS A 143 10.30 -17.68 -30.24
C CYS A 143 9.44 -17.53 -28.96
N GLU A 144 8.12 -17.45 -29.10
CA GLU A 144 7.15 -17.33 -28.00
C GLU A 144 7.22 -18.44 -26.94
N ILE A 145 7.75 -19.62 -27.31
CA ILE A 145 7.89 -20.76 -26.39
C ILE A 145 9.36 -21.06 -26.04
N ARG A 146 10.29 -20.20 -26.48
CA ARG A 146 11.73 -20.35 -26.21
C ARG A 146 12.01 -20.35 -24.71
N TRP A 147 11.28 -19.55 -23.93
CA TRP A 147 11.40 -19.51 -22.49
C TRP A 147 11.06 -20.86 -21.84
N ILE A 148 10.05 -21.60 -22.34
CA ILE A 148 9.70 -22.96 -21.88
C ILE A 148 10.85 -23.92 -22.14
N GLN A 149 11.50 -23.83 -23.30
CA GLN A 149 12.70 -24.62 -23.61
C GLN A 149 13.83 -24.30 -22.62
N LEU A 150 14.09 -23.03 -22.34
CA LEU A 150 15.11 -22.61 -21.38
C LEU A 150 14.82 -23.13 -19.97
N TRP A 151 13.57 -23.05 -19.52
CA TRP A 151 13.12 -23.59 -18.24
C TRP A 151 13.33 -25.11 -18.17
N GLN A 152 12.97 -25.83 -19.23
CA GLN A 152 13.19 -27.28 -19.33
C GLN A 152 14.68 -27.65 -19.24
N LEU A 153 15.57 -26.82 -19.81
CA LEU A 153 17.03 -27.04 -19.77
C LEU A 153 17.64 -26.69 -18.41
N ARG A 154 17.10 -25.66 -17.73
CA ARG A 154 17.58 -25.18 -16.42
C ARG A 154 17.05 -25.98 -15.23
N GLY A 155 15.98 -26.75 -15.43
CA GLY A 155 15.35 -27.50 -14.34
C GLY A 155 14.14 -26.84 -13.70
N GLU A 156 13.70 -25.70 -14.22
CA GLU A 156 12.63 -24.87 -13.66
C GLU A 156 11.25 -25.52 -13.73
N ALA A 157 10.43 -25.24 -12.72
CA ALA A 157 9.04 -25.71 -12.60
C ALA A 157 8.82 -27.22 -12.85
N GLY A 158 9.84 -28.06 -12.63
CA GLY A 158 9.77 -29.51 -12.89
C GLY A 158 9.68 -29.90 -14.39
N LEU A 159 9.83 -28.97 -15.33
CA LEU A 159 9.69 -29.21 -16.77
C LEU A 159 10.78 -30.15 -17.32
N HIS A 160 11.96 -30.17 -16.70
CA HIS A 160 13.07 -31.03 -17.11
C HIS A 160 12.74 -32.54 -17.07
N THR A 161 11.78 -32.95 -16.24
CA THR A 161 11.34 -34.37 -16.16
C THR A 161 10.40 -34.78 -17.29
N GLN A 162 9.89 -33.83 -18.06
CA GLN A 162 8.85 -34.07 -19.05
C GLN A 162 9.39 -34.13 -20.47
N HIS A 163 8.70 -34.87 -21.33
CA HIS A 163 8.96 -34.93 -22.77
C HIS A 163 8.03 -33.97 -23.51
N LEU A 164 8.47 -32.72 -23.65
CA LEU A 164 7.74 -31.67 -24.35
C LEU A 164 8.06 -31.65 -25.84
N TYR A 165 7.08 -31.27 -26.66
CA TYR A 165 7.19 -31.24 -28.12
C TYR A 165 6.64 -29.93 -28.70
N CYS A 166 7.16 -29.55 -29.86
CA CYS A 166 6.57 -28.50 -30.69
C CYS A 166 6.46 -28.97 -32.14
N LYS A 167 5.61 -28.29 -32.91
CA LYS A 167 5.36 -28.54 -34.32
C LYS A 167 5.95 -27.41 -35.17
N ASN A 168 6.76 -27.77 -36.16
CA ASN A 168 7.27 -26.87 -37.20
C ASN A 168 6.78 -27.36 -38.57
N GLY A 169 5.77 -26.71 -39.12
CA GLY A 169 5.07 -27.19 -40.31
C GLY A 169 4.40 -28.55 -40.06
N ALA A 170 4.79 -29.59 -40.79
CA ALA A 170 4.29 -30.96 -40.57
C ALA A 170 5.11 -31.76 -39.53
N SER A 171 6.29 -31.27 -39.15
CA SER A 171 7.25 -32.01 -38.33
C SER A 171 7.01 -31.78 -36.84
N LYS A 172 6.92 -32.86 -36.06
CA LYS A 172 6.92 -32.82 -34.59
C LYS A 172 8.34 -33.08 -34.09
N ILE A 173 8.89 -32.14 -33.32
CA ILE A 173 10.24 -32.25 -32.73
C ILE A 173 10.19 -32.12 -31.22
N ARG A 174 11.20 -32.66 -30.53
CA ARG A 174 11.36 -32.45 -29.08
C ARG A 174 11.71 -30.99 -28.81
N LEU A 175 11.09 -30.39 -27.79
CA LEU A 175 11.28 -28.98 -27.47
C LEU A 175 12.76 -28.64 -27.19
N ARG A 176 13.50 -29.53 -26.54
CA ARG A 176 14.95 -29.38 -26.30
C ARG A 176 15.78 -29.26 -27.58
N SER A 177 15.30 -29.80 -28.70
CA SER A 177 15.95 -29.76 -30.01
C SER A 177 15.50 -28.57 -30.88
N MET A 178 14.63 -27.70 -30.35
CA MET A 178 14.21 -26.48 -31.05
C MET A 178 15.38 -25.51 -31.18
N SER A 179 15.60 -24.99 -32.40
CA SER A 179 16.59 -23.96 -32.69
C SER A 179 15.92 -22.88 -33.54
N ILE A 180 15.86 -21.68 -32.99
CA ILE A 180 15.27 -20.49 -33.64
C ILE A 180 16.39 -19.44 -33.68
N ALA A 181 16.72 -18.95 -34.86
CA ALA A 181 17.68 -17.86 -35.01
C ALA A 181 17.07 -16.56 -34.49
N GLN A 182 17.90 -15.65 -33.96
CA GLN A 182 17.45 -14.32 -33.49
C GLN A 182 16.37 -14.42 -32.39
N CYS A 183 16.58 -15.33 -31.43
CA CYS A 183 15.61 -15.62 -30.38
C CYS A 183 16.33 -15.96 -29.07
N ASP A 184 16.86 -14.92 -28.44
CA ASP A 184 17.70 -15.00 -27.25
C ASP A 184 17.20 -14.03 -26.17
N LEU A 185 17.66 -14.25 -24.94
CA LEU A 185 17.38 -13.34 -23.82
C LEU A 185 17.98 -11.95 -24.10
N PRO A 186 17.34 -10.88 -23.61
CA PRO A 186 17.86 -9.54 -23.78
C PRO A 186 19.11 -9.31 -22.93
N ASP A 187 20.06 -8.59 -23.49
CA ASP A 187 21.21 -8.04 -22.78
C ASP A 187 20.89 -6.61 -22.31
N ILE A 188 21.40 -6.23 -21.14
CA ILE A 188 21.06 -4.97 -20.49
C ILE A 188 22.31 -4.28 -19.97
N SER A 189 22.39 -2.97 -20.20
CA SER A 189 23.52 -2.14 -19.76
C SER A 189 23.05 -0.78 -19.26
N VAL A 190 23.72 -0.25 -18.24
CA VAL A 190 23.48 1.10 -17.72
C VAL A 190 24.78 1.88 -17.72
N ALA A 191 24.71 3.17 -18.07
CA ALA A 191 25.88 4.03 -18.22
C ALA A 191 26.64 4.32 -16.90
N HIS A 192 26.00 4.13 -15.75
CA HIS A 192 26.55 4.45 -14.43
C HIS A 192 26.70 3.18 -13.59
N SER A 193 27.84 3.02 -12.91
CA SER A 193 28.08 1.93 -11.95
C SER A 193 27.65 2.28 -10.52
N ASN A 194 27.63 3.57 -10.18
CA ASN A 194 27.32 4.12 -8.87
C ASN A 194 26.72 5.52 -9.05
N LEU A 195 25.69 5.84 -8.27
CA LEU A 195 24.94 7.08 -8.42
C LEU A 195 24.96 7.88 -7.13
N THR A 196 25.69 9.00 -7.13
CA THR A 196 25.74 9.94 -6.00
C THR A 196 25.27 11.31 -6.47
N VAL A 197 24.33 11.90 -5.75
CA VAL A 197 23.70 13.18 -6.11
C VAL A 197 23.52 14.02 -4.85
N LEU A 198 23.74 15.34 -4.93
CA LEU A 198 23.39 16.26 -3.86
C LEU A 198 21.86 16.43 -3.80
N GLU A 199 21.29 16.57 -2.60
CA GLU A 199 19.87 16.91 -2.45
C GLU A 199 19.49 18.16 -3.25
N GLY A 200 18.34 18.12 -3.92
CA GLY A 200 17.86 19.14 -4.83
C GLY A 200 18.56 19.17 -6.19
N GLY A 201 19.55 18.31 -6.41
CA GLY A 201 20.23 18.15 -7.69
C GLY A 201 19.37 17.46 -8.74
N ASN A 202 19.90 17.39 -9.97
CA ASN A 202 19.28 16.69 -11.09
C ASN A 202 20.28 15.68 -11.67
N VAL A 203 19.81 14.52 -12.12
CA VAL A 203 20.64 13.51 -12.76
C VAL A 203 19.90 12.78 -13.87
N MET A 204 20.61 12.37 -14.91
CA MET A 204 20.08 11.58 -16.02
C MET A 204 20.81 10.24 -16.11
N LEU A 205 20.05 9.16 -16.13
CA LEU A 205 20.52 7.79 -16.22
C LEU A 205 20.07 7.22 -17.57
N SER A 206 20.94 6.48 -18.24
CA SER A 206 20.61 5.82 -19.51
C SER A 206 20.73 4.31 -19.35
N CYS A 207 19.65 3.61 -19.64
CA CYS A 207 19.60 2.15 -19.70
C CYS A 207 19.35 1.69 -21.12
N ASN A 208 20.19 0.79 -21.61
CA ASN A 208 20.13 0.23 -22.94
C ASN A 208 19.90 -1.28 -22.87
N GLY A 209 18.74 -1.71 -23.36
CA GLY A 209 18.44 -3.10 -23.64
C GLY A 209 18.76 -3.42 -25.10
N SER A 210 19.44 -4.54 -25.34
CA SER A 210 19.72 -5.04 -26.68
C SER A 210 19.35 -6.51 -26.78
N GLY A 211 18.79 -6.94 -27.91
CA GLY A 211 18.37 -8.32 -28.06
C GLY A 211 17.60 -8.56 -29.34
N SER A 212 17.32 -9.84 -29.59
CA SER A 212 16.47 -10.26 -30.68
C SER A 212 15.51 -11.33 -30.17
N PRO A 213 14.19 -11.08 -30.15
CA PRO A 213 13.50 -9.84 -30.55
C PRO A 213 13.89 -8.60 -29.72
N VAL A 214 13.65 -7.39 -30.29
CA VAL A 214 13.91 -6.12 -29.58
C VAL A 214 13.20 -6.14 -28.24
N PRO A 215 13.92 -5.90 -27.13
CA PRO A 215 13.27 -5.88 -25.84
C PRO A 215 12.55 -4.55 -25.56
N GLU A 216 11.49 -4.65 -24.77
CA GLU A 216 10.93 -3.54 -24.02
C GLU A 216 11.86 -3.22 -22.84
N VAL A 217 12.15 -1.95 -22.61
CA VAL A 217 13.04 -1.50 -21.53
C VAL A 217 12.25 -0.53 -20.69
N ASP A 218 12.42 -0.58 -19.37
CA ASP A 218 11.75 0.33 -18.45
C ASP A 218 12.53 0.50 -17.14
N TRP A 219 12.26 1.57 -16.41
CA TRP A 219 12.80 1.81 -15.08
C TRP A 219 11.72 1.64 -14.01
N THR A 220 11.94 0.73 -13.07
CA THR A 220 11.06 0.56 -11.92
C THR A 220 11.34 1.66 -10.91
N VAL A 221 10.49 2.69 -10.89
CA VAL A 221 10.60 3.87 -10.01
C VAL A 221 9.45 3.98 -9.01
N ASN A 222 8.71 2.89 -8.81
CA ASN A 222 7.59 2.85 -7.86
C ASN A 222 8.10 3.13 -6.44
N GLY A 223 7.49 4.12 -5.78
CA GLY A 223 7.88 4.55 -4.43
C GLY A 223 9.02 5.59 -4.40
N LEU A 224 9.51 6.06 -5.55
CA LEU A 224 10.46 7.17 -5.62
C LEU A 224 9.74 8.50 -5.37
N HIS A 225 10.26 9.33 -4.46
CA HIS A 225 9.68 10.62 -4.09
C HIS A 225 10.09 11.74 -5.07
N SER A 226 11.26 11.61 -5.69
CA SER A 226 11.80 12.56 -6.65
C SER A 226 10.95 12.62 -7.93
N ILE A 227 10.85 13.82 -8.49
CA ILE A 227 10.23 14.01 -9.81
C ILE A 227 11.07 13.27 -10.83
N ASN A 228 10.41 12.42 -11.62
CA ASN A 228 11.07 11.60 -12.62
C ASN A 228 10.39 11.73 -13.97
N THR A 229 11.19 11.66 -15.04
CA THR A 229 10.72 11.64 -16.42
C THR A 229 11.46 10.56 -17.19
N HIS A 230 10.74 9.92 -18.11
CA HIS A 230 11.25 8.82 -18.91
C HIS A 230 11.20 9.20 -20.38
N GLN A 231 12.34 9.11 -21.05
CA GLN A 231 12.45 9.32 -22.48
C GLN A 231 12.88 8.01 -23.15
N SER A 232 11.96 7.41 -23.90
CA SER A 232 12.18 6.18 -24.65
C SER A 232 12.68 6.47 -26.07
N ASN A 233 13.76 5.79 -26.45
CA ASN A 233 14.35 5.82 -27.78
C ASN A 233 14.53 4.37 -28.28
N VAL A 234 13.85 4.01 -29.36
CA VAL A 234 13.97 2.70 -30.00
C VAL A 234 14.84 2.79 -31.24
N TYR A 235 15.96 2.06 -31.25
CA TYR A 235 16.88 1.95 -32.37
C TYR A 235 16.74 0.57 -33.02
N TRP A 236 15.90 0.51 -34.05
CA TRP A 236 15.72 -0.70 -34.84
C TRP A 236 17.03 -1.16 -35.49
N PRO A 237 17.29 -2.49 -35.58
CA PRO A 237 16.33 -3.57 -35.31
C PRO A 237 16.49 -4.26 -33.94
N ASN A 238 17.39 -3.83 -33.05
CA ASN A 238 17.79 -4.66 -31.88
C ASN A 238 17.92 -3.91 -30.55
N ILE A 239 17.81 -2.58 -30.50
CA ILE A 239 18.15 -1.80 -29.30
C ILE A 239 16.97 -0.93 -28.88
N HIS A 240 16.68 -0.93 -27.59
CA HIS A 240 15.76 0.01 -26.95
C HIS A 240 16.46 0.66 -25.76
N SER A 241 16.43 1.98 -25.70
CA SER A 241 17.07 2.78 -24.66
C SER A 241 16.05 3.63 -23.94
N ILE A 242 16.11 3.68 -22.61
CA ILE A 242 15.33 4.62 -21.81
C ILE A 242 16.25 5.47 -20.94
N ASN A 243 16.08 6.78 -21.10
CA ASN A 243 16.72 7.78 -20.24
C ASN A 243 15.75 8.17 -19.12
N LEU A 244 16.16 7.90 -17.87
CA LEU A 244 15.48 8.33 -16.65
C LEU A 244 16.13 9.62 -16.15
N THR A 245 15.37 10.71 -16.10
CA THR A 245 15.84 11.97 -15.49
C THR A 245 15.16 12.18 -14.16
N LEU A 246 15.96 12.28 -13.09
CA LEU A 246 15.53 12.68 -11.76
C LEU A 246 15.77 14.17 -11.58
N VAL A 247 14.75 14.89 -11.13
CA VAL A 247 14.77 16.34 -10.95
C VAL A 247 14.44 16.67 -9.50
N ASN A 248 15.21 17.60 -8.92
CA ASN A 248 15.07 18.04 -7.54
C ASN A 248 15.09 16.84 -6.58
N VAL A 249 16.19 16.07 -6.61
CA VAL A 249 16.30 14.79 -5.90
C VAL A 249 16.05 14.96 -4.40
N SER A 250 15.11 14.18 -3.85
CA SER A 250 14.76 14.19 -2.42
C SER A 250 15.74 13.37 -1.59
N ARG A 251 16.04 13.81 -0.36
CA ARG A 251 16.78 13.02 0.63
C ARG A 251 16.06 11.71 1.02
N ASP A 252 14.74 11.65 0.84
CA ASP A 252 13.94 10.46 1.15
C ASP A 252 14.18 9.30 0.17
N ASP A 253 14.81 9.59 -0.97
CA ASP A 253 15.24 8.57 -1.93
C ASP A 253 16.68 8.09 -1.68
N ASN A 254 17.31 8.50 -0.56
CA ASN A 254 18.62 8.00 -0.20
C ASN A 254 18.59 6.49 0.07
N GLY A 255 19.47 5.75 -0.60
CA GLY A 255 19.52 4.29 -0.56
C GLY A 255 18.50 3.61 -1.47
N PHE A 256 17.67 4.35 -2.21
CA PHE A 256 16.70 3.77 -3.15
C PHE A 256 17.40 2.95 -4.24
N VAL A 257 16.86 1.79 -4.57
CA VAL A 257 17.40 0.89 -5.59
C VAL A 257 16.65 1.12 -6.91
N LEU A 258 17.27 1.86 -7.82
CA LEU A 258 16.79 2.07 -9.17
C LEU A 258 17.06 0.81 -9.99
N THR A 259 16.02 0.14 -10.47
CA THR A 259 16.17 -1.07 -11.30
C THR A 259 15.68 -0.78 -12.71
N CYS A 260 16.55 -1.02 -13.69
CA CYS A 260 16.15 -1.06 -15.08
C CYS A 260 15.87 -2.51 -15.48
N ILE A 261 14.77 -2.73 -16.18
CA ILE A 261 14.37 -4.01 -16.72
C ILE A 261 14.44 -3.99 -18.25
N SER A 262 14.81 -5.10 -18.84
CA SER A 262 14.79 -5.34 -20.29
C SER A 262 14.13 -6.68 -20.54
N GLU A 263 13.08 -6.70 -21.35
CA GLU A 263 12.22 -7.87 -21.52
C GLU A 263 11.84 -8.10 -22.98
N ASN A 264 11.92 -9.34 -23.43
CA ASN A 264 11.34 -9.79 -24.69
C ASN A 264 10.56 -11.10 -24.48
N VAL A 265 10.04 -11.68 -25.57
CA VAL A 265 9.25 -12.93 -25.53
C VAL A 265 10.03 -14.16 -25.02
N VAL A 266 11.36 -14.07 -24.92
CA VAL A 266 12.22 -15.14 -24.40
C VAL A 266 12.42 -15.01 -22.88
N GLY A 267 12.32 -13.79 -22.34
CA GLY A 267 12.38 -13.53 -20.91
C GLY A 267 12.86 -12.12 -20.57
N MET A 268 13.25 -11.94 -19.32
CA MET A 268 13.59 -10.65 -18.72
C MET A 268 15.01 -10.68 -18.12
N THR A 269 15.75 -9.59 -18.30
CA THR A 269 16.99 -9.27 -17.57
C THR A 269 16.85 -7.92 -16.88
N ASN A 270 17.59 -7.73 -15.79
CA ASN A 270 17.53 -6.50 -15.02
C ASN A 270 18.92 -6.09 -14.51
N VAL A 271 19.03 -4.81 -14.15
CA VAL A 271 20.22 -4.24 -13.55
C VAL A 271 19.79 -3.18 -12.54
N SER A 272 20.39 -3.23 -11.36
CA SER A 272 20.02 -2.38 -10.24
C SER A 272 21.17 -1.48 -9.82
N LEU A 273 20.84 -0.24 -9.45
CA LEU A 273 21.76 0.79 -8.98
C LEU A 273 21.24 1.39 -7.69
N GLN A 274 22.12 1.58 -6.71
CA GLN A 274 21.77 2.26 -5.48
C GLN A 274 22.02 3.78 -5.62
N LEU A 275 20.97 4.56 -5.39
CA LEU A 275 21.03 6.02 -5.34
C LEU A 275 21.51 6.47 -3.95
N ALA A 276 22.59 7.25 -3.92
CA ALA A 276 23.11 7.88 -2.72
C ALA A 276 22.87 9.39 -2.78
N VAL A 277 21.98 9.89 -1.92
CA VAL A 277 21.63 11.32 -1.86
C VAL A 277 22.37 11.96 -0.71
N LEU A 278 23.22 12.94 -1.01
CA LEU A 278 24.04 13.64 -0.03
C LEU A 278 23.29 14.88 0.47
N PHE A 279 23.13 15.02 1.79
CA PHE A 279 22.47 16.17 2.43
C PHE A 279 23.05 16.50 3.82
N PRO A 280 22.96 17.77 4.28
CA PRO A 280 23.47 18.18 5.58
C PRO A 280 22.67 17.57 6.74
N PRO A 281 23.28 17.46 7.95
CA PRO A 281 22.63 16.84 9.09
C PRO A 281 21.46 17.67 9.63
N VAL A 282 20.44 16.99 10.16
CA VAL A 282 19.28 17.57 10.83
C VAL A 282 19.03 16.83 12.14
N ILE A 283 18.85 17.56 13.23
CA ILE A 283 18.49 16.99 14.54
C ILE A 283 16.96 16.95 14.62
N LEU A 284 16.38 15.77 14.38
CA LEU A 284 14.94 15.53 14.38
C LEU A 284 14.40 15.51 15.81
N LYS A 285 15.11 14.84 16.72
CA LYS A 285 14.69 14.65 18.11
C LYS A 285 15.83 15.02 19.06
N LEU A 286 15.48 15.70 20.15
CA LEU A 286 16.38 16.04 21.25
C LEU A 286 15.50 16.30 22.48
N ASP A 287 15.33 15.29 23.30
CA ASP A 287 14.36 15.29 24.40
C ASP A 287 15.00 15.68 25.73
N GLU A 288 14.18 16.09 26.69
CA GLU A 288 14.61 16.28 28.08
C GLU A 288 15.06 14.95 28.70
N PRO A 289 15.91 14.96 29.75
CA PRO A 289 16.39 13.73 30.36
C PRO A 289 15.27 12.89 30.95
N VAL A 290 15.21 11.61 30.56
CA VAL A 290 14.26 10.64 31.10
C VAL A 290 15.00 9.61 31.94
N ARG A 291 14.54 9.38 33.17
CA ARG A 291 15.11 8.36 34.05
C ARG A 291 14.62 6.96 33.62
N ARG A 292 15.53 6.11 33.16
CA ARG A 292 15.29 4.68 32.86
C ARG A 292 16.11 3.83 33.83
N HIS A 293 16.92 2.89 33.32
CA HIS A 293 17.97 2.25 34.11
C HIS A 293 19.10 3.25 34.43
N HIS A 294 19.56 3.97 33.42
CA HIS A 294 20.34 5.21 33.53
C HIS A 294 19.47 6.39 33.06
N THR A 295 19.85 7.62 33.43
CA THR A 295 19.15 8.81 32.91
C THR A 295 19.61 9.08 31.50
N CYS A 296 18.68 9.38 30.60
CA CYS A 296 18.90 9.41 29.17
C CYS A 296 18.39 10.70 28.53
N ILE A 297 19.26 11.41 27.83
CA ILE A 297 18.86 12.47 26.88
C ILE A 297 18.81 11.84 25.49
N GLU A 298 17.61 11.55 25.01
CA GLU A 298 17.36 10.86 23.75
C GLU A 298 17.51 11.81 22.57
N PHE A 299 18.16 11.35 21.50
CA PHE A 299 18.33 12.13 20.27
C PHE A 299 18.15 11.29 19.01
N THR A 300 17.73 11.97 17.94
CA THR A 300 17.67 11.40 16.59
C THR A 300 18.24 12.42 15.62
N VAL A 301 19.28 12.05 14.89
CA VAL A 301 19.93 12.86 13.87
C VAL A 301 19.85 12.15 12.53
N ARG A 302 19.45 12.85 11.48
CA ARG A 302 19.44 12.31 10.11
C ARG A 302 20.46 13.07 9.26
N GLY A 303 21.25 12.37 8.46
CA GLY A 303 22.27 13.00 7.62
C GLY A 303 23.07 11.98 6.81
N PHE A 304 23.35 12.30 5.54
CA PHE A 304 24.17 11.44 4.68
C PHE A 304 25.21 12.27 3.90
N PRO A 305 26.52 11.99 4.00
CA PRO A 305 27.16 10.96 4.83
C PRO A 305 26.87 11.14 6.32
N HIS A 306 26.94 10.06 7.09
CA HIS A 306 26.61 10.09 8.51
C HIS A 306 27.42 11.16 9.26
N PRO A 307 26.76 12.01 10.06
CA PRO A 307 27.44 13.09 10.75
C PRO A 307 28.21 12.60 11.98
N THR A 308 29.30 13.29 12.30
CA THR A 308 29.99 13.17 13.58
C THR A 308 29.23 13.97 14.64
N LEU A 309 28.98 13.35 15.80
CA LEU A 309 28.24 13.95 16.91
C LEU A 309 29.18 14.39 18.03
N ARG A 310 28.96 15.59 18.57
CA ARG A 310 29.70 16.16 19.72
C ARG A 310 28.73 16.79 20.69
N TRP A 311 28.92 16.54 21.98
CA TRP A 311 28.08 17.11 23.04
C TRP A 311 28.83 18.17 23.83
N PHE A 312 28.12 19.21 24.26
CA PHE A 312 28.66 20.30 25.05
C PHE A 312 27.78 20.59 26.26
N HIS A 313 28.41 20.84 27.40
CA HIS A 313 27.77 21.30 28.64
C HIS A 313 28.61 22.40 29.27
N LYS A 314 27.99 23.50 29.69
CA LYS A 314 28.67 24.69 30.25
C LYS A 314 29.82 25.19 29.35
N GLY A 315 29.62 25.13 28.03
CA GLY A 315 30.58 25.59 27.02
C GLY A 315 31.79 24.67 26.80
N ARG A 316 31.85 23.50 27.46
CA ARG A 316 32.92 22.50 27.30
C ARG A 316 32.39 21.26 26.61
N GLU A 317 33.22 20.66 25.76
CA GLU A 317 32.89 19.37 25.15
C GLU A 317 32.85 18.27 26.22
N ILE A 318 31.83 17.43 26.14
CA ILE A 318 31.66 16.26 26.99
C ILE A 318 32.49 15.14 26.39
N LEU A 319 33.46 14.65 27.15
CA LEU A 319 34.24 13.46 26.81
C LEU A 319 33.56 12.22 27.38
N GLN A 320 33.59 11.11 26.64
CA GLN A 320 33.02 9.85 27.09
C GLN A 320 33.75 9.33 28.34
N SER A 321 32.99 8.90 29.34
CA SER A 321 33.46 8.37 30.63
C SER A 321 32.46 7.33 31.16
N GLU A 322 32.78 6.66 32.26
CA GLU A 322 31.82 5.74 32.92
C GLU A 322 30.57 6.45 33.46
N TYR A 323 30.71 7.74 33.80
CA TYR A 323 29.63 8.56 34.34
C TYR A 323 28.69 9.11 33.26
N ILE A 324 29.28 9.60 32.16
CA ILE A 324 28.58 10.18 31.02
C ILE A 324 29.16 9.67 29.71
N HIS A 325 28.34 9.01 28.91
CA HIS A 325 28.73 8.48 27.61
C HIS A 325 27.59 8.54 26.61
N MET A 326 27.94 8.45 25.34
CA MET A 326 26.99 8.45 24.24
C MET A 326 26.86 7.03 23.71
N GLU A 327 25.64 6.52 23.69
CA GLU A 327 25.29 5.28 23.01
C GLU A 327 24.46 5.65 21.77
N MET A 328 24.80 5.09 20.61
CA MET A 328 24.06 5.35 19.38
C MET A 328 24.12 4.16 18.42
N GLU A 329 23.09 4.05 17.60
CA GLU A 329 22.97 3.05 16.53
C GLU A 329 22.73 3.73 15.19
N TYR A 330 23.17 3.05 14.13
CA TYR A 330 23.01 3.50 12.75
C TYR A 330 21.82 2.76 12.15
N TYR A 331 20.83 3.51 11.66
CA TYR A 331 19.70 2.96 10.93
C TYR A 331 19.50 3.73 9.62
N GLN A 332 19.87 3.13 8.49
CA GLN A 332 19.86 3.80 7.18
C GLN A 332 20.68 5.10 7.19
N ASP A 333 20.04 6.27 7.06
CA ASP A 333 20.61 7.61 7.15
C ASP A 333 20.32 8.31 8.49
N TYR A 334 19.81 7.57 9.48
CA TYR A 334 19.51 7.99 10.84
C TYR A 334 20.59 7.51 11.82
N LEU A 335 20.80 8.35 12.84
CA LEU A 335 21.55 8.09 14.05
C LEU A 335 20.60 8.29 15.22
N GLU A 336 20.27 7.20 15.91
CA GLU A 336 19.40 7.20 17.06
C GLU A 336 20.19 6.79 18.28
N GLY A 337 20.00 7.49 19.39
CA GLY A 337 20.82 7.23 20.55
C GLY A 337 20.45 8.04 21.77
N CYS A 338 21.33 7.93 22.75
CA CYS A 338 21.17 8.55 24.04
C CYS A 338 22.50 9.05 24.59
N LEU A 339 22.49 10.26 25.16
CA LEU A 339 23.52 10.67 26.10
C LEU A 339 23.11 10.16 27.49
N THR A 340 23.80 9.14 27.97
CA THR A 340 23.48 8.43 29.21
C THR A 340 24.26 8.99 30.39
N PHE A 341 23.60 9.03 31.55
CA PHE A 341 24.14 9.52 32.81
C PHE A 341 23.94 8.49 33.91
N GLN A 342 25.01 8.15 34.62
CA GLN A 342 24.96 7.25 35.76
C GLN A 342 24.73 8.03 37.06
N ASN A 343 23.51 7.94 37.60
CA ASN A 343 23.12 8.62 38.85
C ASN A 343 23.42 10.15 38.88
N PRO A 344 22.89 10.94 37.91
CA PRO A 344 23.14 12.37 37.87
C PRO A 344 22.53 13.12 39.06
N THR A 345 23.14 14.25 39.41
CA THR A 345 22.77 15.11 40.55
C THR A 345 22.30 16.49 40.08
N HIS A 346 21.89 17.35 41.03
CA HIS A 346 21.50 18.73 40.72
C HIS A 346 22.66 19.57 40.14
N TYR A 347 23.92 19.17 40.34
CA TYR A 347 25.09 19.84 39.76
C TYR A 347 25.22 19.65 38.24
N ASP A 348 24.61 18.57 37.73
CA ASP A 348 24.56 18.24 36.31
C ASP A 348 23.47 19.01 35.58
N ASN A 349 22.60 19.70 36.32
CA ASN A 349 21.54 20.51 35.72
C ASN A 349 22.14 21.61 34.81
N GLY A 350 21.48 21.84 33.69
CA GLY A 350 21.82 22.92 32.78
C GLY A 350 21.63 22.57 31.31
N ASN A 351 22.12 23.44 30.43
CA ASN A 351 21.99 23.26 28.98
C ASN A 351 22.99 22.23 28.46
N TYR A 352 22.46 21.26 27.68
CA TYR A 352 23.22 20.28 26.92
C TYR A 352 23.02 20.55 25.44
N THR A 353 24.11 20.77 24.71
CA THR A 353 24.08 21.10 23.27
C THR A 353 24.67 19.95 22.47
N LEU A 354 23.89 19.43 21.53
CA LEU A 354 24.33 18.47 20.53
C LEU A 354 24.72 19.20 19.25
N VAL A 355 25.92 18.91 18.75
CA VAL A 355 26.45 19.37 17.46
C VAL A 355 26.62 18.17 16.55
N ALA A 356 25.96 18.19 15.40
CA ALA A 356 26.08 17.18 14.35
C ALA A 356 26.67 17.80 13.09
N SER A 357 27.73 17.21 12.52
CA SER A 357 28.40 17.75 11.33
C SER A 357 28.82 16.67 10.34
N ASN A 358 28.64 16.93 9.05
CA ASN A 358 29.20 16.15 7.95
C ASN A 358 29.86 17.09 6.90
N SER A 359 30.30 16.53 5.77
CA SER A 359 30.97 17.30 4.70
C SER A 359 30.11 18.39 4.05
N LEU A 360 28.80 18.42 4.29
CA LEU A 360 27.87 19.38 3.70
C LEU A 360 27.39 20.44 4.69
N GLY A 361 27.62 20.26 5.99
CA GLY A 361 27.22 21.27 6.97
C GLY A 361 27.30 20.82 8.42
N SER A 362 26.81 21.68 9.30
CA SER A 362 26.70 21.44 10.73
C SER A 362 25.40 21.99 11.26
N VAL A 363 24.80 21.29 12.21
CA VAL A 363 23.58 21.71 12.92
C VAL A 363 23.81 21.57 14.42
N THR A 364 23.18 22.45 15.19
CA THR A 364 23.28 22.47 16.66
C THR A 364 21.90 22.60 17.27
N LYS A 365 21.62 21.83 18.34
CA LYS A 365 20.38 21.96 19.11
C LYS A 365 20.69 21.77 20.59
N THR A 366 19.97 22.51 21.44
CA THR A 366 20.19 22.53 22.89
C THR A 366 18.92 22.07 23.60
N VAL A 367 19.08 21.30 24.67
CA VAL A 367 18.02 20.90 25.58
C VAL A 367 18.45 21.17 27.02
N TYR A 368 17.49 21.50 27.88
CA TYR A 368 17.77 21.68 29.30
C TYR A 368 17.72 20.32 30.01
N GLY A 369 18.84 19.93 30.61
CA GLY A 369 18.92 18.74 31.44
C GLY A 369 18.52 19.07 32.87
N TYR A 370 17.34 18.61 33.30
CA TYR A 370 16.91 18.67 34.70
C TYR A 370 16.95 17.26 35.31
N PHE A 371 17.81 17.06 36.31
CA PHE A 371 18.08 15.74 36.91
C PHE A 371 17.54 15.62 38.33
N LEU A 372 17.91 16.56 39.20
CA LEU A 372 17.45 16.62 40.59
C LEU A 372 17.30 18.08 41.04
N GLU A 373 16.42 18.31 42.01
CA GLU A 373 16.29 19.59 42.68
C GLU A 373 17.48 19.82 43.63
N PRO A 374 18.09 21.03 43.67
CA PRO A 374 19.11 21.34 44.66
C PRO A 374 18.55 21.26 46.09
N PRO A 375 19.36 20.86 47.09
CA PRO A 375 18.93 20.88 48.49
C PRO A 375 18.61 22.32 48.91
N PHE A 376 17.58 22.49 49.75
CA PHE A 376 17.20 23.78 50.32
C PHE A 376 18.41 24.42 51.00
N ILE A 377 18.77 25.63 50.60
CA ILE A 377 19.71 26.48 51.34
C ILE A 377 18.87 27.12 52.45
N GLU A 378 18.95 26.57 53.67
CA GLU A 378 18.50 27.29 54.86
C GLU A 378 19.48 28.45 55.09
N ASP A 379 19.07 29.67 54.75
CA ASP A 379 19.80 30.89 55.13
C ASP A 379 19.66 31.07 56.65
N ASP A 380 20.56 30.44 57.42
CA ASP A 380 20.70 30.65 58.86
C ASP A 380 21.28 32.05 59.14
N ALA A 381 20.41 33.05 59.24
CA ALA A 381 20.71 34.31 59.90
C ALA A 381 20.00 34.34 61.27
N PRO A 382 20.72 34.49 62.40
CA PRO A 382 20.08 34.57 63.71
C PRO A 382 19.48 35.96 63.90
N THR A 383 18.15 36.05 63.84
CA THR A 383 17.39 37.22 64.29
C THR A 383 17.22 37.16 65.81
N PRO A 384 17.41 38.24 66.59
CA PRO A 384 17.23 38.22 68.03
C PRO A 384 15.75 38.08 68.38
N GLU A 385 15.47 37.26 69.39
CA GLU A 385 14.18 37.13 70.05
C GLU A 385 13.75 38.48 70.64
N ASP A 386 12.54 38.93 70.33
CA ASP A 386 11.79 39.86 71.16
C ASP A 386 10.31 39.46 71.21
N GLU A 387 9.77 39.63 72.41
CA GLU A 387 8.63 38.93 72.98
C GLU A 387 7.25 39.27 72.36
N ALA A 388 6.44 38.21 72.26
CA ALA A 388 4.99 38.12 72.38
C ALA A 388 4.12 39.40 72.29
N LYS A 389 3.25 39.44 71.26
CA LYS A 389 1.86 39.89 71.42
C LYS A 389 0.91 38.98 70.63
N SER A 390 -0.16 38.58 71.34
CA SER A 390 -1.26 37.71 70.90
C SER A 390 -2.00 38.21 69.66
N PRO A 391 -2.70 37.33 68.92
CA PRO A 391 -3.45 37.71 67.72
C PRO A 391 -4.79 38.36 68.07
N GLU A 392 -5.08 39.53 67.48
CA GLU A 392 -6.46 40.01 67.28
C GLU A 392 -7.00 39.33 66.02
N GLU A 393 -7.82 38.30 66.23
CA GLU A 393 -8.60 37.67 65.16
C GLU A 393 -9.84 38.51 64.80
N ASP A 394 -9.97 38.69 63.49
CA ASP A 394 -11.21 38.57 62.72
C ASP A 394 -12.32 39.62 62.83
N SER A 395 -12.06 40.77 62.19
CA SER A 395 -13.14 41.63 61.66
C SER A 395 -13.08 41.87 60.14
N PHE A 396 -12.10 41.31 59.42
CA PHE A 396 -11.93 41.56 57.98
C PHE A 396 -12.41 40.41 57.05
N GLY A 397 -12.52 39.17 57.54
CA GLY A 397 -12.95 38.02 56.73
C GLY A 397 -14.46 38.00 56.38
N MET A 398 -15.29 38.66 57.20
CA MET A 398 -16.76 38.62 57.03
C MET A 398 -17.29 39.57 55.94
N SER A 399 -16.57 40.63 55.57
CA SER A 399 -17.03 41.54 54.50
C SER A 399 -16.76 41.00 53.09
N ILE A 400 -15.71 40.20 52.90
CA ILE A 400 -15.35 39.65 51.59
C ILE A 400 -16.27 38.48 51.21
N ALA A 401 -16.65 37.65 52.18
CA ALA A 401 -17.57 36.53 51.97
C ALA A 401 -19.00 36.99 51.60
N VAL A 402 -19.50 38.06 52.23
CA VAL A 402 -20.84 38.61 51.91
C VAL A 402 -20.85 39.32 50.54
N GLY A 403 -19.75 39.95 50.15
CA GLY A 403 -19.60 40.57 48.82
C GLY A 403 -19.60 39.55 47.66
N LEU A 404 -18.91 38.42 47.83
CA LEU A 404 -18.84 37.35 46.82
C LEU A 404 -20.18 36.60 46.67
N ALA A 405 -20.90 36.38 47.77
CA ALA A 405 -22.23 35.77 47.75
C ALA A 405 -23.27 36.68 47.06
N GLY A 406 -23.20 37.99 47.29
CA GLY A 406 -24.05 38.97 46.61
C GLY A 406 -23.82 39.01 45.09
N PHE A 407 -22.56 38.96 44.66
CA PHE A 407 -22.21 38.99 43.24
C PHE A 407 -22.66 37.70 42.51
N GLY A 408 -22.52 36.54 43.16
CA GLY A 408 -23.01 35.26 42.64
C GLY A 408 -24.54 35.24 42.45
N CYS A 409 -25.30 35.78 43.40
CA CYS A 409 -26.76 35.86 43.29
C CYS A 409 -27.22 36.78 42.16
N VAL A 410 -26.57 37.94 41.97
CA VAL A 410 -26.88 38.85 40.85
C VAL A 410 -26.56 38.19 39.51
N PHE A 411 -25.44 37.48 39.42
CA PHE A 411 -25.05 36.76 38.20
C PHE A 411 -26.04 35.64 37.84
N LEU A 412 -26.52 34.88 38.82
CA LEU A 412 -27.53 33.85 38.61
C LEU A 412 -28.89 34.42 38.19
N ILE A 413 -29.29 35.58 38.71
CA ILE A 413 -30.52 36.27 38.26
C ILE A 413 -30.38 36.75 36.81
N VAL A 414 -29.22 37.28 36.42
CA VAL A 414 -28.95 37.69 35.04
C VAL A 414 -29.00 36.48 34.09
N ILE A 415 -28.40 35.35 34.47
CA ILE A 415 -28.47 34.10 33.69
C ILE A 415 -29.93 33.61 33.59
N PHE A 416 -30.69 33.64 34.69
CA PHE A 416 -32.10 33.23 34.69
C PHE A 416 -32.97 34.11 33.79
N VAL A 417 -32.71 35.42 33.76
CA VAL A 417 -33.38 36.35 32.83
C VAL A 417 -32.95 36.08 31.39
N LEU A 418 -31.66 35.81 31.12
CA LEU A 418 -31.16 35.49 29.79
C LEU A 418 -31.76 34.17 29.27
N ILE A 419 -31.83 33.12 30.11
CA ILE A 419 -32.47 31.85 29.76
C ILE A 419 -33.96 32.07 29.48
N ASN A 420 -34.70 32.81 30.32
CA ASN A 420 -36.13 33.05 30.07
C ASN A 420 -36.41 33.99 28.89
N LYS A 421 -35.49 34.91 28.57
CA LYS A 421 -35.62 35.87 27.46
C LYS A 421 -35.19 35.28 26.11
N TYR A 422 -34.17 34.41 26.10
CA TYR A 422 -33.62 33.82 24.86
C TYR A 422 -34.09 32.38 24.57
N SER A 423 -34.55 31.62 25.57
CA SER A 423 -35.07 30.26 25.34
C SER A 423 -36.45 30.23 24.64
N ARG A 424 -37.11 31.38 24.49
CA ARG A 424 -38.30 31.50 23.62
C ARG A 424 -37.99 31.57 22.11
N ARG A 425 -36.71 31.56 21.70
CA ARG A 425 -36.32 31.47 20.29
C ARG A 425 -35.09 30.57 20.09
N ASN A 426 -35.24 29.27 20.31
CA ASN A 426 -34.69 28.27 19.39
C ASN A 426 -35.17 26.86 19.75
N LYS A 427 -36.00 26.31 18.85
CA LYS A 427 -36.62 25.00 18.92
C LYS A 427 -35.76 24.03 18.10
N PHE A 428 -34.75 23.42 18.70
CA PHE A 428 -34.15 22.18 18.19
C PHE A 428 -34.49 21.05 19.14
N GLY A 429 -35.63 20.41 18.88
CA GLY A 429 -36.07 19.20 19.55
C GLY A 429 -35.51 17.98 18.84
N ILE A 430 -34.47 17.37 19.41
CA ILE A 430 -34.11 15.98 19.18
C ILE A 430 -35.19 15.12 19.85
N LYS A 431 -35.84 14.20 19.12
CA LYS A 431 -36.58 13.08 19.72
C LYS A 431 -36.40 11.80 18.91
N GLY A 432 -35.92 10.78 19.62
CA GLY A 432 -36.06 9.37 19.28
C GLY A 432 -37.50 8.85 19.48
N PRO A 433 -37.71 7.53 19.39
CA PRO A 433 -38.89 6.98 18.75
C PRO A 433 -40.04 6.59 19.71
N VAL A 434 -41.20 6.37 19.07
CA VAL A 434 -42.30 5.42 19.38
C VAL A 434 -43.68 6.00 19.72
N ALA A 435 -44.59 5.70 18.79
CA ALA A 435 -45.99 5.26 18.88
C ALA A 435 -47.22 6.21 18.94
N VAL A 436 -47.93 6.20 17.78
CA VAL A 436 -49.34 5.80 17.53
C VAL A 436 -50.50 6.75 17.95
N ILE A 437 -51.36 7.00 16.93
CA ILE A 437 -52.81 7.35 16.87
C ILE A 437 -53.24 8.82 16.62
N SER A 438 -53.75 9.02 15.39
CA SER A 438 -54.93 9.79 14.93
C SER A 438 -54.94 11.32 14.94
N GLY A 439 -55.26 11.88 13.76
CA GLY A 439 -56.06 13.10 13.62
C GLY A 439 -55.69 14.01 12.44
N GLU A 440 -56.37 13.80 11.31
CA GLU A 440 -56.95 14.79 10.37
C GLU A 440 -56.17 16.07 9.96
N GLU A 441 -55.95 16.17 8.63
CA GLU A 441 -56.10 17.35 7.72
C GLU A 441 -55.28 18.63 8.05
N ASP A 442 -54.46 19.23 7.16
CA ASP A 442 -54.80 19.67 5.81
C ASP A 442 -53.56 20.22 5.04
N SER A 443 -53.50 19.93 3.73
CA SER A 443 -53.09 20.79 2.59
C SER A 443 -51.75 21.58 2.54
N ALA A 444 -50.83 21.16 1.67
CA ALA A 444 -50.44 21.86 0.40
C ALA A 444 -49.01 21.50 -0.14
N SER A 445 -48.96 21.22 -1.45
CA SER A 445 -47.88 20.75 -2.36
C SER A 445 -46.86 21.88 -2.78
N PRO A 446 -45.78 21.70 -3.60
CA PRO A 446 -45.64 20.72 -4.71
C PRO A 446 -44.28 20.03 -5.04
N LEU A 447 -44.50 18.89 -5.72
CA LEU A 447 -43.70 18.05 -6.63
C LEU A 447 -42.48 18.66 -7.36
N HIS A 448 -41.39 17.88 -7.41
CA HIS A 448 -40.69 17.55 -8.66
C HIS A 448 -40.00 16.18 -8.58
N HIS A 449 -40.35 15.31 -9.52
CA HIS A 449 -39.93 13.91 -9.69
C HIS A 449 -38.75 13.87 -10.69
N VAL A 450 -37.70 13.08 -10.42
CA VAL A 450 -36.66 12.75 -11.43
C VAL A 450 -36.57 11.23 -11.54
N ASN A 451 -36.94 10.72 -12.71
CA ASN A 451 -36.89 9.30 -13.08
C ASN A 451 -35.48 8.90 -13.56
N HIS A 452 -35.02 7.73 -13.13
CA HIS A 452 -33.97 6.97 -13.80
C HIS A 452 -34.55 6.24 -15.02
N GLY A 453 -34.00 6.50 -16.20
CA GLY A 453 -34.32 5.78 -17.44
C GLY A 453 -33.37 4.61 -17.66
N ILE A 454 -33.92 3.40 -17.63
CA ILE A 454 -33.34 2.15 -18.15
C ILE A 454 -33.55 2.15 -19.66
N VAL A 455 -32.51 1.87 -20.45
CA VAL A 455 -32.68 1.52 -21.87
C VAL A 455 -31.76 0.33 -22.20
N THR A 456 -32.38 -0.82 -22.39
CA THR A 456 -31.87 -1.94 -23.17
C THR A 456 -31.89 -1.60 -24.67
N PRO A 457 -31.08 -2.28 -25.50
CA PRO A 457 -31.56 -2.56 -26.85
C PRO A 457 -31.38 -4.02 -27.24
N CYS A 458 -32.48 -4.62 -27.68
CA CYS A 458 -32.47 -5.77 -28.58
C CYS A 458 -32.50 -5.30 -30.04
N SER A 459 -31.77 -6.04 -30.88
CA SER A 459 -31.99 -6.32 -32.31
C SER A 459 -32.14 -5.16 -33.29
N LEU A 460 -31.10 -4.96 -34.13
CA LEU A 460 -31.22 -4.49 -35.51
C LEU A 460 -30.09 -5.13 -36.34
N ASP A 461 -30.49 -5.92 -37.34
CA ASP A 461 -29.65 -6.41 -38.43
C ASP A 461 -29.04 -5.25 -39.22
N ALA A 462 -27.72 -5.28 -39.43
CA ALA A 462 -27.05 -4.51 -40.48
C ALA A 462 -25.82 -5.29 -40.99
N GLY A 463 -25.75 -5.47 -42.31
CA GLY A 463 -24.71 -6.21 -43.03
C GLY A 463 -23.32 -5.53 -43.03
N PRO A 464 -22.36 -6.12 -43.77
CA PRO A 464 -20.93 -5.91 -43.55
C PRO A 464 -20.49 -4.61 -44.21
N ASP A 465 -20.14 -3.62 -43.39
CA ASP A 465 -19.10 -2.59 -43.59
C ASP A 465 -19.37 -1.44 -42.63
N ALA A 466 -19.04 -1.65 -41.35
CA ALA A 466 -19.00 -0.60 -40.34
C ALA A 466 -17.75 -0.75 -39.48
N VAL A 467 -16.81 0.16 -39.68
CA VAL A 467 -15.58 0.32 -38.87
C VAL A 467 -15.96 1.05 -37.59
N VAL A 468 -15.81 0.39 -36.44
CA VAL A 468 -16.00 0.99 -35.11
C VAL A 468 -14.63 1.29 -34.52
N ILE A 469 -14.31 2.59 -34.40
CA ILE A 469 -13.16 3.11 -33.66
C ILE A 469 -13.57 3.18 -32.18
N GLY A 470 -13.09 2.23 -31.38
CA GLY A 470 -13.28 2.23 -29.93
C GLY A 470 -12.34 3.23 -29.25
N MET A 471 -12.90 4.31 -28.71
CA MET A 471 -12.23 5.21 -27.77
C MET A 471 -12.12 4.54 -26.40
N SER A 472 -10.90 4.25 -25.96
CA SER A 472 -10.60 3.80 -24.59
C SER A 472 -10.65 4.99 -23.63
N ARG A 473 -11.59 4.94 -22.67
CA ARG A 473 -11.63 5.85 -21.52
C ARG A 473 -10.56 5.42 -20.50
N ILE A 474 -9.64 6.33 -20.21
CA ILE A 474 -8.67 6.24 -19.09
C ILE A 474 -9.37 6.78 -17.83
N PRO A 475 -9.43 6.04 -16.70
CA PRO A 475 -9.84 6.62 -15.44
C PRO A 475 -8.62 7.29 -14.77
N VAL A 476 -8.62 8.63 -14.77
CA VAL A 476 -7.74 9.46 -13.94
C VAL A 476 -8.31 9.46 -12.52
N ILE A 477 -7.57 8.88 -11.57
CA ILE A 477 -7.80 9.05 -10.14
C ILE A 477 -6.99 10.26 -9.70
N GLU A 478 -7.63 11.43 -9.63
CA GLU A 478 -7.09 12.62 -8.97
C GLU A 478 -7.86 12.84 -7.66
N ASN A 479 -7.15 12.74 -6.54
CA ASN A 479 -7.61 13.22 -5.24
C ASN A 479 -6.98 14.60 -4.98
N PRO A 480 -7.73 15.62 -4.51
CA PRO A 480 -7.29 17.02 -4.55
C PRO A 480 -6.63 17.46 -3.23
N GLN A 481 -5.69 18.43 -3.28
CA GLN A 481 -5.88 19.79 -2.70
C GLN A 481 -4.59 20.65 -2.60
N TYR A 482 -4.76 21.95 -2.91
CA TYR A 482 -3.91 23.16 -2.74
C TYR A 482 -2.70 23.32 -3.70
N PHE A 483 -2.51 24.43 -4.43
CA PHE A 483 -2.62 25.85 -4.06
C PHE A 483 -3.18 26.77 -5.17
N ARG A 484 -3.84 27.85 -4.74
CA ARG A 484 -4.11 29.08 -5.52
C ARG A 484 -2.84 29.91 -5.74
N HIS A 485 -2.92 30.78 -6.75
CA HIS A 485 -2.24 32.07 -7.07
C HIS A 485 -1.73 31.97 -8.52
N GLY A 486 -2.31 32.56 -9.56
CA GLY A 486 -3.00 33.84 -9.66
C GLY A 486 -2.03 34.89 -10.20
N HIS A 487 -1.80 34.98 -11.51
CA HIS A 487 -1.39 36.22 -12.20
C HIS A 487 -1.70 36.20 -13.71
N ASN A 488 -2.23 37.33 -14.15
CA ASN A 488 -2.68 37.76 -15.48
C ASN A 488 -1.84 37.30 -16.69
N CYS A 489 -2.51 36.76 -17.71
CA CYS A 489 -2.05 36.83 -19.10
C CYS A 489 -2.81 37.94 -19.83
N ASN A 490 -2.06 38.97 -20.22
CA ASN A 490 -2.47 39.93 -21.25
C ASN A 490 -2.50 39.24 -22.63
N LYS A 491 -3.39 39.75 -23.48
CA LYS A 491 -3.70 39.35 -24.86
C LYS A 491 -2.47 39.12 -25.76
N PRO A 492 -2.56 38.25 -26.78
CA PRO A 492 -1.56 38.15 -27.83
C PRO A 492 -1.78 39.21 -28.93
N THR A 493 -0.70 39.88 -29.32
CA THR A 493 -0.56 40.56 -30.60
C THR A 493 0.25 39.69 -31.57
N THR A 494 -0.19 39.74 -32.82
CA THR A 494 0.19 39.04 -34.06
C THR A 494 1.59 39.31 -34.62
N CYS A 495 1.96 38.46 -35.62
CA CYS A 495 3.02 38.55 -36.66
C CYS A 495 4.40 37.99 -36.26
N ASP A 496 5.18 37.23 -37.05
CA ASP A 496 5.18 36.75 -38.45
C ASP A 496 6.27 35.63 -38.54
N PRO A 497 6.30 34.72 -39.54
CA PRO A 497 7.34 33.69 -39.66
C PRO A 497 8.46 34.09 -40.64
N ARG A 498 9.71 33.73 -40.31
CA ARG A 498 10.81 33.36 -41.25
C ARG A 498 12.16 33.31 -40.52
N LEU A 499 12.73 32.12 -40.38
CA LEU A 499 13.98 31.67 -41.02
C LEU A 499 14.24 30.20 -40.69
#